data_AF-A0A9K3NHK2-F1
#
_entry.id   AF-A0A9K3NHK2-F1
#
_cell.length_a   1.000
_cell.length_b   1.000
_cell.length_c   1.000
_cell.angle_alpha   90.00
_cell.angle_beta   90.00
_cell.angle_gamma   90.00
#
_symmetry.space_group_name_H-M   'P 1'
#
loop_
_entity.id
_entity.type
_entity.pdbx_description
1 polymer ?
#
loop_
_entity_poly.entity_id
_entity_poly.type
_entity_poly.pdbx_seq_one_letter_code
_entity_poly.pdbx_strand_id
1 'polypeptide(L)'
;MNINLFLHKIMKDKDGNNLLHLAAQLAPIHKLNVVSGAALQMQRELQWFKLRKEGEELMKKTADSYTITATLIITIVFAAAITIPGGNNGDTGKAIYLTRPSFIVFAISDAISLFTSTTSLLSLLSILTARYCDEDFLYKLPKRLIDGLVMLFLSVTSLMVAFSTALYTVSGQENNWILIPIAALTCLPVASFVTLQFPLLVELISSTPWYLWQTK
;
A
#
# COMPACT_ATOMS: atom_id res chain seq x y z
N MET A 1 42.37 10.65 28.59
CA MET A 1 42.97 9.58 27.76
C MET A 1 42.16 9.50 26.48
N ASN A 2 42.73 9.89 25.34
CA ASN A 2 41.99 10.27 24.13
C ASN A 2 41.86 9.05 23.18
N ILE A 3 40.66 8.48 23.07
CA ILE A 3 40.39 7.22 22.35
C ILE A 3 40.72 7.30 20.85
N ASN A 4 40.57 8.49 20.25
CA ASN A 4 40.94 8.74 18.85
C ASN A 4 42.44 8.58 18.57
N LEU A 5 43.30 8.88 19.56
CA LEU A 5 44.75 8.74 19.41
C LEU A 5 45.20 7.27 19.44
N PHE A 6 44.42 6.40 20.09
CA PHE A 6 44.70 4.97 20.22
C PHE A 6 44.26 4.20 18.97
N LEU A 7 43.09 4.52 18.40
CA LEU A 7 42.61 3.91 17.14
C LEU A 7 43.50 4.23 15.94
N HIS A 8 43.95 5.49 15.80
CA HIS A 8 44.86 5.87 14.70
C HIS A 8 46.22 5.17 14.78
N LYS A 9 46.67 4.77 15.99
CA LYS A 9 47.94 4.07 16.20
C LYS A 9 47.81 2.54 16.01
N ILE A 10 46.62 1.97 16.17
CA ILE A 10 46.35 0.53 15.96
C ILE A 10 46.11 0.18 14.48
N MET A 11 45.62 1.12 13.67
CA MET A 11 45.27 0.86 12.26
C MET A 11 46.41 1.01 11.25
N LYS A 12 47.59 1.46 11.68
CA LYS A 12 48.77 1.59 10.82
C LYS A 12 49.79 0.50 11.14
N ASP A 13 50.23 -0.21 10.12
CA ASP A 13 51.31 -1.18 10.21
C ASP A 13 52.67 -0.48 10.48
N LYS A 14 53.72 -1.23 10.80
CA LYS A 14 55.08 -0.74 11.07
C LYS A 14 55.67 0.10 9.93
N ASP A 15 55.16 -0.10 8.71
CA ASP A 15 55.51 0.66 7.51
C ASP A 15 54.66 1.94 7.31
N GLY A 16 53.79 2.29 8.27
CA GLY A 16 52.89 3.44 8.18
C GLY A 16 51.66 3.24 7.28
N ASN A 17 51.47 2.03 6.75
CA ASN A 17 50.35 1.67 5.87
C ASN A 17 49.05 1.55 6.66
N ASN A 18 48.02 2.28 6.22
CA ASN A 18 46.69 2.22 6.82
C ASN A 18 45.98 0.92 6.39
N LEU A 19 45.01 0.44 7.19
CA LEU A 19 44.22 -0.77 6.89
C LEU A 19 43.64 -0.82 5.47
N LEU A 20 43.27 0.34 4.92
CA LEU A 20 42.77 0.48 3.54
C LEU A 20 43.84 0.17 2.47
N HIS A 21 45.11 0.52 2.74
CA HIS A 21 46.25 0.24 1.86
C HIS A 21 46.57 -1.26 1.85
N LEU A 22 46.51 -1.92 3.02
CA LEU A 22 46.66 -3.37 3.12
C LEU A 22 45.51 -4.11 2.43
N ALA A 23 44.27 -3.62 2.54
CA ALA A 23 43.11 -4.16 1.83
C ALA A 23 43.25 -4.03 0.30
N ALA A 24 43.80 -2.91 -0.18
CA ALA A 24 44.10 -2.71 -1.60
C ALA A 24 45.23 -3.63 -2.11
N GLN A 25 46.18 -3.97 -1.25
CA GLN A 25 47.34 -4.81 -1.60
C GLN A 25 47.06 -6.32 -1.48
N LEU A 26 46.10 -6.72 -0.63
CA LEU A 26 45.59 -8.09 -0.53
C LEU A 26 44.73 -8.50 -1.73
N ALA A 27 44.18 -7.53 -2.48
CA ALA A 27 43.48 -7.80 -3.72
C ALA A 27 44.48 -7.98 -4.89
N PRO A 28 44.56 -9.16 -5.54
CA PRO A 28 45.53 -9.41 -6.61
C PRO A 28 45.32 -8.43 -7.78
N ILE A 29 46.32 -7.59 -8.07
CA ILE A 29 46.29 -6.52 -9.08
C ILE A 29 45.90 -7.04 -10.48
N HIS A 30 46.24 -8.29 -10.79
CA HIS A 30 45.87 -8.98 -12.03
C HIS A 30 44.35 -9.21 -12.22
N LYS A 31 43.57 -9.27 -11.13
CA LYS A 31 42.09 -9.37 -11.19
C LYS A 31 41.42 -8.00 -11.24
N LEU A 32 42.07 -6.95 -10.73
CA LEU A 32 41.56 -5.57 -10.76
C LEU A 32 41.62 -4.94 -12.15
N ASN A 33 42.60 -5.30 -12.98
CA ASN A 33 42.74 -4.74 -14.33
C ASN A 33 41.79 -5.39 -15.37
N VAL A 34 41.26 -6.58 -15.08
CA VAL A 34 40.31 -7.30 -15.94
C VAL A 34 38.89 -6.77 -15.77
N VAL A 35 38.54 -6.25 -14.60
CA VAL A 35 37.25 -5.60 -14.35
C VAL A 35 37.51 -4.13 -14.04
N SER A 36 37.84 -3.38 -15.09
CA SER A 36 37.94 -1.92 -15.09
C SER A 36 36.70 -1.27 -14.48
N GLY A 37 36.87 -0.09 -13.87
CA GLY A 37 35.79 0.71 -13.28
C GLY A 37 34.59 0.93 -14.22
N ALA A 38 34.82 1.00 -15.54
CA ALA A 38 33.76 1.06 -16.54
C ALA A 38 32.88 -0.21 -16.61
N ALA A 39 33.46 -1.41 -16.44
CA ALA A 39 32.71 -2.66 -16.41
C ALA A 39 31.87 -2.79 -15.12
N LEU A 40 32.43 -2.41 -13.96
CA LEU A 40 31.67 -2.35 -12.71
C LEU A 40 30.57 -1.29 -12.76
N GLN A 41 30.83 -0.14 -13.36
CA GLN A 41 29.84 0.92 -13.53
C GLN A 41 28.71 0.47 -14.46
N MET A 42 29.04 -0.14 -15.60
CA MET A 42 28.05 -0.70 -16.53
C MET A 42 27.23 -1.82 -15.88
N GLN A 43 27.84 -2.68 -15.06
CA GLN A 43 27.12 -3.74 -14.33
C GLN A 43 26.16 -3.17 -13.29
N ARG A 44 26.55 -2.10 -12.59
CA ARG A 44 25.69 -1.39 -11.63
C ARG A 44 24.48 -0.76 -12.34
N GLU A 45 24.71 -0.04 -13.43
CA GLU A 45 23.64 0.53 -14.25
C GLU A 45 22.66 -0.56 -14.71
N LEU A 46 23.17 -1.69 -15.23
CA LEU A 46 22.33 -2.82 -15.64
C LEU A 46 21.48 -3.39 -14.50
N GLN A 47 22.06 -3.55 -13.30
CA GLN A 47 21.31 -4.01 -12.13
C GLN A 47 20.23 -3.00 -11.73
N TRP A 48 20.53 -1.71 -11.78
CA TRP A 48 19.54 -0.66 -11.53
C TRP A 48 18.39 -0.67 -12.54
N PHE A 49 18.69 -0.79 -13.84
CA PHE A 49 17.66 -0.91 -14.88
C PHE A 49 16.77 -2.14 -14.67
N LYS A 50 17.36 -3.26 -14.24
CA LYS A 50 16.62 -4.50 -13.96
C LYS A 50 15.68 -4.34 -12.75
N LEU A 51 16.18 -3.85 -11.62
CA LEU A 51 15.38 -3.61 -10.41
C LEU A 51 14.24 -2.60 -10.66
N ARG A 52 14.47 -1.56 -11.47
CA ARG A 52 13.43 -0.59 -11.86
C ARG A 52 12.29 -1.25 -12.63
N LYS A 53 12.62 -2.07 -13.64
CA LYS A 53 11.61 -2.79 -14.44
C LYS A 53 10.83 -3.80 -13.60
N GLU A 54 11.52 -4.56 -12.74
CA GLU A 54 10.88 -5.52 -11.85
C GLU A 54 9.92 -4.84 -10.86
N GLY A 55 10.34 -3.71 -10.27
CA GLY A 55 9.48 -2.91 -9.40
C GLY A 55 8.26 -2.33 -10.13
N GLU A 56 8.44 -1.84 -11.35
CA GLU A 56 7.34 -1.33 -12.19
C GLU A 56 6.31 -2.42 -12.49
N GLU A 57 6.75 -3.59 -12.92
CA GLU A 57 5.87 -4.72 -13.23
C GLU A 57 5.13 -5.20 -11.98
N LEU A 58 5.83 -5.31 -10.84
CA LEU A 58 5.22 -5.65 -9.56
C LEU A 58 4.12 -4.66 -9.18
N MET A 59 4.39 -3.35 -9.30
CA MET A 59 3.41 -2.31 -8.98
C MET A 59 2.21 -2.34 -9.93
N LYS A 60 2.42 -2.55 -11.23
CA LYS A 60 1.31 -2.68 -12.21
C LYS A 60 0.46 -3.91 -11.94
N LYS A 61 1.08 -5.08 -11.71
CA LYS A 61 0.36 -6.34 -11.38
C LYS A 61 -0.45 -6.21 -10.10
N THR A 62 0.11 -5.51 -9.11
CA THR A 62 -0.55 -5.22 -7.84
C THR A 62 -1.73 -4.27 -8.03
N ALA A 63 -1.53 -3.17 -8.77
CA ALA A 63 -2.58 -2.19 -9.07
C ALA A 63 -3.73 -2.80 -9.89
N ASP A 64 -3.45 -3.70 -10.83
CA ASP A 64 -4.45 -4.41 -11.63
C ASP A 64 -5.36 -5.28 -10.74
N SER A 65 -4.76 -6.07 -9.85
CA SER A 65 -5.49 -6.91 -8.89
C SER A 65 -6.42 -6.08 -7.99
N TYR A 66 -5.96 -4.92 -7.52
CA TYR A 66 -6.77 -4.02 -6.70
C TYR A 66 -7.81 -3.24 -7.51
N THR A 67 -7.54 -2.94 -8.78
CA THR A 67 -8.51 -2.32 -9.71
C THR A 67 -9.71 -3.24 -9.90
N ILE A 68 -9.49 -4.55 -10.08
CA ILE A 68 -10.56 -5.56 -10.14
C ILE A 68 -11.37 -5.56 -8.84
N THR A 69 -10.69 -5.55 -7.69
CA THR A 69 -11.34 -5.54 -6.37
C THR A 69 -12.18 -4.26 -6.15
N ALA A 70 -11.63 -3.09 -6.49
CA ALA A 70 -12.32 -1.80 -6.41
C ALA A 70 -13.57 -1.77 -7.29
N THR A 71 -13.44 -2.25 -8.53
CA THR A 71 -14.52 -2.34 -9.50
C THR A 71 -15.63 -3.25 -8.99
N LEU A 72 -15.27 -4.41 -8.42
CA LEU A 72 -16.22 -5.35 -7.82
C LEU A 72 -16.99 -4.71 -6.66
N ILE A 73 -16.30 -3.98 -5.77
CA ILE A 73 -16.94 -3.23 -4.68
C ILE A 73 -17.94 -2.21 -5.25
N ILE A 74 -17.52 -1.40 -6.23
CA ILE A 74 -18.41 -0.40 -6.85
C ILE A 74 -19.68 -1.06 -7.40
N THR A 75 -19.55 -2.19 -8.10
CA THR A 75 -20.69 -2.91 -8.66
C THR A 75 -21.65 -3.42 -7.58
N ILE A 76 -21.12 -4.04 -6.52
CA ILE A 76 -21.94 -4.61 -5.42
C ILE A 76 -22.68 -3.49 -4.68
N VAL A 77 -21.97 -2.42 -4.35
CA VAL A 77 -22.51 -1.30 -3.56
C VAL A 77 -23.50 -0.48 -4.39
N PHE A 78 -23.25 -0.29 -5.69
CA PHE A 78 -24.20 0.35 -6.59
C PHE A 78 -25.51 -0.45 -6.71
N ALA A 79 -25.41 -1.78 -6.80
CA ALA A 79 -26.60 -2.64 -6.80
C ALA A 79 -27.37 -2.57 -5.47
N ALA A 80 -26.66 -2.47 -4.34
CA ALA A 80 -27.26 -2.29 -3.02
C ALA A 80 -27.95 -0.92 -2.87
N ALA A 81 -27.36 0.15 -3.42
CA ALA A 81 -27.91 1.51 -3.37
C ALA A 81 -29.27 1.61 -4.09
N ILE A 82 -29.43 0.93 -5.24
CA ILE A 82 -30.68 0.95 -6.00
C ILE A 82 -31.71 -0.06 -5.46
N THR A 83 -31.25 -1.09 -4.74
CA THR A 83 -32.11 -2.12 -4.16
C THR A 83 -32.43 -1.76 -2.72
N ILE A 84 -33.40 -0.86 -2.52
CA ILE A 84 -33.76 -0.34 -1.19
C ILE A 84 -34.28 -1.50 -0.30
N PRO A 85 -33.55 -1.87 0.77
CA PRO A 85 -34.02 -2.88 1.70
C PRO A 85 -35.24 -2.36 2.46
N GLY A 86 -36.35 -3.11 2.40
CA GLY A 86 -37.54 -2.85 3.21
C GLY A 86 -38.77 -2.32 2.47
N GLY A 87 -38.73 -2.19 1.15
CA GLY A 87 -39.93 -1.98 0.33
C GLY A 87 -40.56 -0.59 0.42
N ASN A 88 -41.60 -0.38 -0.40
CA ASN A 88 -42.31 0.90 -0.52
C ASN A 88 -43.64 0.86 0.22
N ASN A 89 -44.00 1.97 0.88
CA ASN A 89 -45.29 2.08 1.53
C ASN A 89 -46.37 2.35 0.47
N GLY A 90 -47.32 1.42 0.29
CA GLY A 90 -48.31 1.45 -0.80
C GLY A 90 -49.16 2.72 -0.87
N ASP A 91 -49.36 3.40 0.26
CA ASP A 91 -50.24 4.57 0.37
C ASP A 91 -49.51 5.91 0.12
N THR A 92 -48.18 5.93 0.22
CA THR A 92 -47.39 7.19 0.20
C THR A 92 -46.24 7.19 -0.79
N GLY A 93 -45.91 6.04 -1.38
CA GLY A 93 -44.84 5.94 -2.37
C GLY A 93 -43.42 6.16 -1.82
N LYS A 94 -43.26 6.28 -0.49
CA LYS A 94 -41.97 6.42 0.20
C LYS A 94 -41.48 5.09 0.79
N ALA A 95 -40.18 4.84 0.73
CA ALA A 95 -39.57 3.65 1.32
C ALA A 95 -39.85 3.58 2.84
N ILE A 96 -40.29 2.41 3.31
CA ILE A 96 -40.86 2.20 4.65
C ILE A 96 -39.84 2.53 5.77
N TYR A 97 -38.55 2.40 5.48
CA TYR A 97 -37.47 2.55 6.46
C TYR A 97 -36.70 3.86 6.34
N LEU A 98 -37.10 4.80 5.48
CA LEU A 98 -36.34 6.02 5.19
C LEU A 98 -36.01 6.86 6.44
N THR A 99 -36.88 6.83 7.45
CA THR A 99 -36.76 7.61 8.69
C THR A 99 -36.05 6.86 9.82
N ARG A 100 -35.70 5.58 9.64
CA ARG A 100 -35.06 4.77 10.70
C ARG A 100 -33.55 5.06 10.74
N PRO A 101 -32.95 5.20 11.94
CA PRO A 101 -31.53 5.53 12.07
C PRO A 101 -30.61 4.48 11.41
N SER A 102 -30.96 3.19 11.48
CA SER A 102 -30.22 2.12 10.82
C SER A 102 -30.17 2.30 9.30
N PHE A 103 -31.29 2.70 8.68
CA PHE A 103 -31.33 2.92 7.23
C PHE A 103 -30.48 4.13 6.81
N ILE A 104 -30.46 5.20 7.62
CA ILE A 104 -29.61 6.37 7.38
C ILE A 104 -28.13 5.99 7.45
N VAL A 105 -27.73 5.20 8.46
CA VAL A 105 -26.35 4.70 8.59
C VAL A 105 -25.96 3.80 7.43
N PHE A 106 -26.87 2.93 6.97
CA PHE A 106 -26.69 2.11 5.77
C PHE A 106 -26.42 3.00 4.55
N ALA A 107 -27.32 3.93 4.24
CA ALA A 107 -27.21 4.78 3.04
C ALA A 107 -25.94 5.65 3.04
N ILE A 108 -25.56 6.22 4.18
CA ILE A 108 -24.35 7.02 4.30
C ILE A 108 -23.10 6.15 4.11
N SER A 109 -23.04 4.97 4.75
CA SER A 109 -21.89 4.07 4.66
C SER A 109 -21.72 3.48 3.26
N ASP A 110 -22.84 3.16 2.60
CA ASP A 110 -22.90 2.68 1.22
C ASP A 110 -22.37 3.76 0.25
N ALA A 111 -22.81 5.01 0.41
CA ALA A 111 -22.31 6.15 -0.37
C ALA A 111 -20.80 6.39 -0.14
N ILE A 112 -20.34 6.38 1.11
CA ILE A 112 -18.91 6.52 1.42
C ILE A 112 -18.10 5.41 0.73
N SER A 113 -18.58 4.16 0.80
CA SER A 113 -17.91 3.03 0.16
C SER A 113 -17.80 3.23 -1.38
N LEU A 114 -18.86 3.72 -2.03
CA LEU A 114 -18.85 4.02 -3.47
C LEU A 114 -17.87 5.13 -3.85
N PHE A 115 -17.96 6.27 -3.20
CA PHE A 115 -17.08 7.42 -3.52
C PHE A 115 -15.62 7.07 -3.26
N THR A 116 -15.33 6.46 -2.12
CA THR A 116 -13.97 6.08 -1.76
C THR A 116 -13.43 4.97 -2.68
N SER A 117 -14.23 3.96 -3.06
CA SER A 117 -13.79 2.93 -4.02
C SER A 117 -13.54 3.50 -5.41
N THR A 118 -14.42 4.41 -5.87
CA THR A 118 -14.24 5.11 -7.15
C THR A 118 -12.97 5.95 -7.15
N THR A 119 -12.66 6.62 -6.04
CA THR A 119 -11.43 7.41 -5.87
C THR A 119 -10.19 6.51 -5.90
N SER A 120 -10.22 5.37 -5.21
CA SER A 120 -9.18 4.34 -5.29
C SER A 120 -8.99 3.82 -6.72
N LEU A 121 -10.09 3.50 -7.39
CA LEU A 121 -10.08 3.01 -8.78
C LEU A 121 -9.41 4.02 -9.70
N LEU A 122 -9.75 5.31 -9.62
CA LEU A 122 -9.11 6.35 -10.42
C LEU A 122 -7.61 6.48 -10.13
N SER A 123 -7.20 6.40 -8.86
CA SER A 123 -5.78 6.41 -8.47
C SER A 123 -5.01 5.20 -9.02
N LEU A 124 -5.61 4.00 -9.00
CA LEU A 124 -5.00 2.78 -9.55
C LEU A 124 -4.97 2.78 -11.07
N LEU A 125 -6.05 3.20 -11.73
CA LEU A 125 -6.12 3.38 -13.18
C LEU A 125 -5.11 4.42 -13.66
N SER A 126 -4.89 5.49 -12.89
CA SER A 126 -3.85 6.48 -13.17
C SER A 126 -2.45 5.86 -13.21
N ILE A 127 -2.17 4.86 -12.37
CA ILE A 127 -0.89 4.13 -12.35
C ILE A 127 -0.78 3.17 -13.52
N LEU A 128 -1.85 2.45 -13.86
CA LEU A 128 -1.89 1.52 -15.00
C LEU A 128 -1.75 2.25 -16.35
N THR A 129 -2.31 3.46 -16.46
CA THR A 129 -2.32 4.26 -17.70
C THR A 129 -1.10 5.17 -17.86
N ALA A 130 -0.35 5.43 -16.77
CA ALA A 130 0.82 6.29 -16.84
C ALA A 130 1.91 5.70 -17.75
N ARG A 131 2.31 6.46 -18.77
CA ARG A 131 3.52 6.18 -19.57
C ARG A 131 4.73 6.77 -18.84
N TYR A 132 5.68 5.92 -18.49
CA TYR A 132 6.83 6.23 -17.64
C TYR A 132 7.88 7.00 -18.47
N CYS A 133 7.88 8.33 -18.36
CA CYS A 133 8.84 9.19 -19.07
C CYS A 133 9.67 10.13 -18.17
N ASP A 134 9.57 10.06 -16.84
CA ASP A 134 10.29 10.99 -15.93
C ASP A 134 11.07 10.26 -14.81
N GLU A 135 12.29 10.71 -14.52
CA GLU A 135 13.25 10.07 -13.58
C GLU A 135 12.86 10.22 -12.09
N ASP A 136 12.11 11.28 -11.72
CA ASP A 136 11.59 11.49 -10.34
C ASP A 136 10.27 10.74 -10.06
N PHE A 137 9.75 10.02 -11.05
CA PHE A 137 8.41 9.44 -10.99
C PHE A 137 8.34 8.20 -10.08
N LEU A 138 9.45 7.47 -9.92
CA LEU A 138 9.52 6.27 -9.09
C LEU A 138 9.28 6.53 -7.59
N TYR A 139 9.44 7.76 -7.12
CA TYR A 139 9.09 8.13 -5.75
C TYR A 139 7.62 8.58 -5.62
N LYS A 140 7.10 9.25 -6.65
CA LYS A 140 5.71 9.73 -6.68
C LYS A 140 4.71 8.59 -6.91
N LEU A 141 5.13 7.54 -7.59
CA LEU A 141 4.27 6.43 -7.97
C LEU A 141 3.87 5.52 -6.79
N PRO A 142 4.81 5.06 -5.92
CA PRO A 142 4.47 4.27 -4.75
C PRO A 142 3.56 5.05 -3.81
N LYS A 143 3.79 6.36 -3.68
CA LYS A 143 2.93 7.24 -2.88
C LYS A 143 1.48 7.26 -3.39
N ARG A 144 1.26 7.36 -4.71
CA ARG A 144 -0.09 7.28 -5.30
C ARG A 144 -0.72 5.90 -5.13
N LEU A 145 0.07 4.83 -5.21
CA LEU A 145 -0.40 3.46 -4.97
C LEU A 145 -0.86 3.27 -3.52
N ILE A 146 -0.09 3.79 -2.56
CA ILE A 146 -0.45 3.78 -1.13
C ILE A 146 -1.77 4.52 -0.92
N ASP A 147 -1.90 5.73 -1.48
CA ASP A 147 -3.11 6.53 -1.33
C ASP A 147 -4.36 5.80 -1.86
N GLY A 148 -4.24 5.16 -3.04
CA GLY A 148 -5.28 4.28 -3.59
C GLY A 148 -5.61 3.10 -2.66
N LEU A 149 -4.59 2.40 -2.16
CA LEU A 149 -4.78 1.25 -1.28
C LEU A 149 -5.47 1.63 0.04
N VAL A 150 -5.09 2.77 0.65
CA VAL A 150 -5.73 3.29 1.87
C VAL A 150 -7.22 3.57 1.64
N MET A 151 -7.55 4.20 0.50
CA MET A 151 -8.95 4.44 0.12
C MET A 151 -9.70 3.11 -0.11
N LEU A 152 -9.10 2.13 -0.79
CA LEU A 152 -9.72 0.81 -1.00
C LEU A 152 -10.09 0.13 0.33
N PHE A 153 -9.19 0.14 1.31
CA PHE A 153 -9.44 -0.44 2.63
C PHE A 153 -10.53 0.31 3.40
N LEU A 154 -10.53 1.64 3.34
CA LEU A 154 -11.59 2.46 3.92
C LEU A 154 -12.95 2.11 3.30
N SER A 155 -12.99 1.88 1.98
CA SER A 155 -14.20 1.46 1.27
C SER A 155 -14.69 0.08 1.70
N VAL A 156 -13.81 -0.92 1.83
CA VAL A 156 -14.16 -2.27 2.34
C VAL A 156 -14.69 -2.19 3.76
N THR A 157 -14.08 -1.38 4.61
CA THR A 157 -14.52 -1.20 6.00
C THR A 157 -15.91 -0.57 6.05
N SER A 158 -16.15 0.48 5.25
CA SER A 158 -17.46 1.12 5.12
C SER A 158 -18.53 0.16 4.57
N LEU A 159 -18.17 -0.69 3.60
CA LEU A 159 -19.04 -1.72 3.06
C LEU A 159 -19.44 -2.76 4.12
N MET A 160 -18.50 -3.21 4.95
CA MET A 160 -18.80 -4.13 6.05
C MET A 160 -19.75 -3.51 7.08
N VAL A 161 -19.64 -2.20 7.35
CA VAL A 161 -20.58 -1.46 8.20
C VAL A 161 -21.96 -1.36 7.54
N ALA A 162 -22.03 -1.04 6.25
CA ALA A 162 -23.29 -0.98 5.50
C ALA A 162 -24.00 -2.35 5.53
N PHE A 163 -23.28 -3.43 5.21
CA PHE A 163 -23.82 -4.78 5.22
C PHE A 163 -24.29 -5.22 6.63
N SER A 164 -23.50 -4.90 7.66
CA SER A 164 -23.88 -5.18 9.06
C SER A 164 -25.17 -4.46 9.46
N THR A 165 -25.33 -3.21 9.02
CA THR A 165 -26.51 -2.40 9.30
C THR A 165 -27.74 -2.90 8.52
N ALA A 166 -27.52 -3.36 7.28
CA ALA A 166 -28.56 -3.99 6.47
C ALA A 166 -29.06 -5.30 7.11
N LEU A 167 -28.15 -6.17 7.56
CA LEU A 167 -28.51 -7.39 8.29
C LEU A 167 -29.25 -7.09 9.59
N TYR A 168 -28.79 -6.10 10.35
CA TYR A 168 -29.47 -5.66 11.58
C TYR A 168 -30.92 -5.20 11.31
N THR A 169 -31.15 -4.57 10.15
CA THR A 169 -32.50 -4.13 9.74
C THR A 169 -33.38 -5.31 9.31
N VAL A 170 -32.83 -6.29 8.58
CA VAL A 170 -33.56 -7.47 8.08
C VAL A 170 -33.90 -8.46 9.20
N SER A 171 -33.02 -8.66 10.19
CA SER A 171 -33.22 -9.67 11.24
C SER A 171 -34.27 -9.32 12.30
N GLY A 172 -34.88 -8.13 12.24
CA GLY A 172 -35.84 -7.67 13.24
C GLY A 172 -35.14 -7.32 14.56
N GLN A 173 -35.46 -6.16 15.12
CA GLN A 173 -34.75 -5.56 16.27
C GLN A 173 -34.83 -6.36 17.59
N GLU A 174 -35.40 -7.56 17.61
CA GLU A 174 -35.69 -8.28 18.85
C GLU A 174 -34.49 -9.00 19.47
N ASN A 175 -33.41 -9.26 18.71
CA ASN A 175 -32.27 -10.05 19.21
C ASN A 175 -30.96 -9.26 19.32
N ASN A 176 -30.62 -8.84 20.55
CA ASN A 176 -29.33 -8.23 20.89
C ASN A 176 -28.11 -9.14 20.60
N TRP A 177 -28.31 -10.44 20.41
CA TRP A 177 -27.24 -11.39 20.10
C TRP A 177 -26.55 -11.12 18.75
N ILE A 178 -27.20 -10.38 17.85
CA ILE A 178 -26.71 -10.03 16.50
C ILE A 178 -25.64 -8.91 16.55
N LEU A 179 -25.53 -8.17 17.65
CA LEU A 179 -24.49 -7.14 17.82
C LEU A 179 -23.08 -7.74 17.95
N ILE A 180 -22.96 -8.94 18.52
CA ILE A 180 -21.67 -9.63 18.69
C ILE A 180 -21.01 -9.96 17.34
N PRO A 181 -21.70 -10.60 16.37
CA PRO A 181 -21.11 -10.83 15.05
C PRO A 181 -20.85 -9.54 14.28
N ILE A 182 -21.66 -8.48 14.44
CA ILE A 182 -21.39 -7.17 13.82
C ILE A 182 -20.09 -6.54 14.35
N ALA A 183 -19.89 -6.56 15.67
CA ALA A 183 -18.67 -6.07 16.30
C ALA A 183 -17.44 -6.92 15.89
N ALA A 184 -17.60 -8.24 15.78
CA ALA A 184 -16.53 -9.12 15.30
C ALA A 184 -16.19 -8.87 13.82
N LEU A 185 -17.21 -8.68 12.97
CA LEU A 185 -17.05 -8.47 11.54
C LEU A 185 -16.40 -7.13 11.21
N THR A 186 -16.65 -6.08 12.00
CA THR A 186 -15.97 -4.78 11.84
C THR A 186 -14.53 -4.81 12.33
N CYS A 187 -14.21 -5.64 13.34
CA CYS A 187 -12.85 -5.79 13.85
C CYS A 187 -11.92 -6.54 12.86
N LEU A 188 -12.47 -7.48 12.08
CA LEU A 188 -11.72 -8.31 11.13
C LEU A 188 -10.96 -7.52 10.05
N PRO A 189 -11.60 -6.63 9.25
CA PRO A 189 -10.92 -5.79 8.27
C PRO A 189 -9.90 -4.84 8.89
N VAL A 190 -10.17 -4.33 10.09
CA VAL A 190 -9.26 -3.42 10.81
C VAL A 190 -8.01 -4.16 11.30
N ALA A 191 -8.16 -5.36 11.86
CA ALA A 191 -7.03 -6.21 12.24
C ALA A 191 -6.24 -6.66 10.99
N SER A 192 -6.93 -6.94 9.88
CA SER A 192 -6.33 -7.24 8.58
C SER A 192 -5.48 -6.06 8.07
N PHE A 193 -5.98 -4.82 8.20
CA PHE A 193 -5.23 -3.61 7.87
C PHE A 193 -3.93 -3.52 8.69
N VAL A 194 -4.01 -3.68 10.02
CA VAL A 194 -2.84 -3.58 10.90
C VAL A 194 -1.82 -4.68 10.62
N THR A 195 -2.26 -5.89 10.29
CA THR A 195 -1.37 -7.03 10.04
C THR A 195 -0.77 -7.05 8.64
N LEU A 196 -1.52 -6.65 7.60
CA LEU A 196 -1.07 -6.70 6.20
C LEU A 196 -0.50 -5.37 5.69
N GLN A 197 -1.13 -4.23 5.99
CA GLN A 197 -0.66 -2.95 5.47
C GLN A 197 0.56 -2.43 6.21
N PHE A 198 0.74 -2.74 7.49
CA PHE A 198 1.90 -2.26 8.21
C PHE A 198 3.24 -2.76 7.63
N PRO A 199 3.45 -4.08 7.42
CA PRO A 199 4.69 -4.57 6.80
C PRO A 199 4.83 -4.14 5.34
N LEU A 200 3.75 -4.10 4.56
CA LEU A 200 3.80 -3.76 3.13
C LEU A 200 4.05 -2.25 2.92
N LEU A 201 3.48 -1.40 3.78
CA LEU A 201 3.80 0.04 3.82
C LEU A 201 5.22 0.26 4.32
N VAL A 202 5.67 -0.45 5.36
CA VAL A 202 7.05 -0.36 5.85
C VAL A 202 8.04 -0.83 4.80
N GLU A 203 7.73 -1.87 4.03
CA GLU A 203 8.59 -2.37 2.96
C GLU A 203 8.62 -1.40 1.78
N LEU A 204 7.48 -0.83 1.38
CA LEU A 204 7.42 0.19 0.32
C LEU A 204 8.10 1.51 0.73
N ILE A 205 7.92 1.93 1.98
CA ILE A 205 8.54 3.13 2.56
C ILE A 205 10.03 2.89 2.81
N SER A 206 10.47 1.70 3.25
CA SER A 206 11.89 1.41 3.49
C SER A 206 12.68 1.16 2.21
N SER A 207 12.01 0.75 1.13
CA SER A 207 12.58 0.73 -0.23
C SER A 207 12.83 2.14 -0.77
N THR A 208 12.23 3.16 -0.14
CA THR A 208 12.58 4.57 -0.31
C THR A 208 13.41 5.06 0.90
N PRO A 209 14.40 5.91 0.69
CA PRO A 209 15.81 5.62 0.46
C PRO A 209 16.70 5.30 1.70
N TRP A 210 17.35 4.14 1.72
CA TRP A 210 18.68 3.95 2.36
C TRP A 210 19.83 4.22 1.39
N TYR A 211 19.54 4.32 0.09
CA TYR A 211 20.56 4.55 -0.95
C TYR A 211 21.10 5.99 -0.99
N LEU A 212 20.41 6.94 -0.36
CA LEU A 212 20.85 8.35 -0.23
C LEU A 212 21.81 8.60 0.93
N TRP A 213 22.05 7.62 1.81
CA TRP A 213 22.95 7.75 2.98
C TRP A 213 24.35 7.17 2.77
N GLN A 214 24.68 6.62 1.59
CA GLN A 214 26.03 6.15 1.26
C GLN A 214 26.85 7.15 0.41
N THR A 215 26.29 8.30 0.04
CA THR A 215 26.97 9.32 -0.78
C THR A 215 27.21 10.64 -0.04
N LYS A 216 27.42 10.59 1.29
CA LYS A 216 27.89 11.76 2.05
C LYS A 216 29.04 11.41 2.96
#